data_AF-A0A228HUX0-F1
#
_entry.id   AF-A0A228HUX0-F1
#
_cell.length_a   1.000
_cell.length_b   1.000
_cell.length_c   1.000
_cell.angle_alpha   90.00
_cell.angle_beta   90.00
_cell.angle_gamma   90.00
#
_symmetry.space_group_name_H-M   'P 1'
#
loop_
_entity.id
_entity.type
_entity.pdbx_description
1 polymer ?
#
loop_
_entity_poly.entity_id
_entity_poly.type
_entity_poly.pdbx_seq_one_letter_code
_entity_poly.pdbx_strand_id
1 'polypeptide(L)'
;MDSFYRAFEDQHRGSRGLIKSRLAKYQPFIAPLATLHPGGKTLDLGCGRGEWLELMVEAGFTPVGVDLDADMLEACRRRGLPVFLGDAIEYLAALDSNSHALISAFHVVEHVSFEQVRRIVTEALRVLKPGGLLILETPNPENIVVAGCNFYLDPSHKQPIPSELLSFLGEHAGFARVKRLRLQEPPSLQDGSVRVHLLDVLGGVSPDYAIVAQTSCSEEDARLFDEAFDADYGLSLAELAARFEEGRAGEQKAIAEQTQRTQDEVARLQGELGLVHDELTRTRGELMQVVDELGRIRGDWGRIRGDLDQVSGDLKRVADEARHTAGELQAVYGSTSWRVTAPMRSAVTYARSAKGVCKSGMRRVLFRSVAYVNRNPRLRRLAVRVLGAMPGMKQRLVRIVVGAPTQSVQRKPIDDDGLTPRAREAYMALKSVLAPETGDIE
;
A
#
# COMPACT_ATOMS: atom_id res chain seq x y z
N MET A 1 -1.34 41.00 -44.61
CA MET A 1 -2.18 40.27 -43.64
C MET A 1 -3.00 41.28 -42.83
N ASP A 2 -4.14 40.88 -42.27
CA ASP A 2 -4.94 41.73 -41.37
C ASP A 2 -4.21 41.94 -40.03
N SER A 3 -4.37 43.10 -39.40
CA SER A 3 -3.68 43.49 -38.15
C SER A 3 -3.96 42.52 -36.99
N PHE A 4 -5.09 41.83 -37.03
CA PHE A 4 -5.47 40.82 -36.05
C PHE A 4 -4.54 39.59 -36.09
N TYR A 5 -4.22 39.07 -37.29
CA TYR A 5 -3.39 37.87 -37.45
C TYR A 5 -1.96 38.11 -36.99
N ARG A 6 -1.44 39.31 -37.24
CA ARG A 6 -0.12 39.71 -36.75
C ARG A 6 -0.04 39.69 -35.23
N ALA A 7 -1.03 40.29 -34.55
CA ALA A 7 -1.06 40.31 -33.09
C ALA A 7 -1.22 38.90 -32.52
N PHE A 8 -2.01 38.06 -33.19
CA PHE A 8 -2.17 36.66 -32.84
C PHE A 8 -0.86 35.88 -33.00
N GLU A 9 -0.18 36.00 -34.14
CA GLU A 9 1.08 35.33 -34.41
C GLU A 9 2.19 35.81 -33.47
N ASP A 10 2.34 37.13 -33.24
CA ASP A 10 3.34 37.66 -32.32
C ASP A 10 3.10 37.21 -30.87
N GLN A 11 1.84 37.04 -30.46
CA GLN A 11 1.49 36.53 -29.13
C GLN A 11 1.79 35.03 -28.98
N HIS A 12 1.57 34.22 -30.02
CA HIS A 12 1.65 32.75 -29.93
C HIS A 12 2.98 32.16 -30.42
N ARG A 13 3.71 32.85 -31.30
CA ARG A 13 5.00 32.39 -31.86
C ARG A 13 6.12 32.44 -30.83
N GLY A 14 6.04 33.33 -29.84
CA GLY A 14 7.04 33.45 -28.78
C GLY A 14 8.24 34.32 -29.14
N SER A 15 9.18 34.48 -28.20
CA SER A 15 10.31 35.39 -28.33
C SER A 15 11.33 34.91 -29.38
N ARG A 16 12.08 35.85 -29.98
CA ARG A 16 13.19 35.54 -30.90
C ARG A 16 14.18 34.52 -30.32
N GLY A 17 14.56 34.67 -29.06
CA GLY A 17 15.47 33.74 -28.38
C GLY A 17 14.91 32.32 -28.28
N LEU A 18 13.61 32.20 -27.98
CA LEU A 18 12.92 30.91 -27.96
C LEU A 18 12.87 30.28 -29.37
N ILE A 19 12.50 31.05 -30.40
CA ILE A 19 12.47 30.56 -31.78
C ILE A 19 13.86 30.08 -32.24
N LYS A 20 14.91 30.86 -32.00
CA LYS A 20 16.29 30.43 -32.29
C LYS A 20 16.65 29.13 -31.58
N SER A 21 16.24 28.95 -30.32
CA SER A 21 16.52 27.71 -29.57
C SER A 21 15.79 26.49 -30.15
N ARG A 22 14.60 26.67 -30.72
CA ARG A 22 13.84 25.61 -31.40
C ARG A 22 14.51 25.24 -32.72
N LEU A 23 14.85 26.24 -33.53
CA LEU A 23 15.52 26.06 -34.82
C LEU A 23 16.96 25.51 -34.70
N ALA A 24 17.62 25.70 -33.55
CA ALA A 24 18.93 25.12 -33.30
C ALA A 24 18.93 23.57 -33.34
N LYS A 25 17.76 22.92 -33.27
CA LYS A 25 17.62 21.46 -33.43
C LYS A 25 18.08 20.93 -34.79
N TYR A 26 18.16 21.80 -35.81
CA TYR A 26 18.70 21.44 -37.12
C TYR A 26 20.22 21.50 -37.21
N GLN A 27 20.92 21.99 -36.18
CA GLN A 27 22.38 22.14 -36.20
C GLN A 27 23.15 20.87 -36.65
N PRO A 28 22.75 19.63 -36.26
CA PRO A 28 23.40 18.42 -36.73
C PRO A 28 23.39 18.23 -38.25
N PHE A 29 22.42 18.83 -38.95
CA PHE A 29 22.36 18.84 -40.42
C PHE A 29 23.08 20.05 -41.03
N ILE A 30 23.04 21.20 -40.34
CA ILE A 30 23.61 22.45 -40.84
C ILE A 30 25.14 22.46 -40.77
N ALA A 31 25.73 21.92 -39.71
CA ALA A 31 27.20 21.87 -39.56
C ALA A 31 27.91 21.06 -40.68
N PRO A 32 27.50 19.83 -41.02
CA PRO A 32 28.08 19.11 -42.15
C PRO A 32 27.78 19.80 -43.48
N LEU A 33 26.58 20.40 -43.64
CA LEU A 33 26.26 21.16 -44.85
C LEU A 33 27.17 22.37 -45.04
N ALA A 34 27.54 23.07 -43.96
CA ALA A 34 28.45 24.22 -44.02
C ALA A 34 29.88 23.80 -44.39
N THR A 35 30.27 22.58 -44.01
CA THR A 35 31.54 21.97 -44.40
C THR A 35 31.53 21.60 -45.89
N LEU A 36 30.41 21.03 -46.37
CA LEU A 36 30.25 20.61 -47.76
C LEU A 36 30.10 21.80 -48.73
N HIS A 37 29.38 22.85 -48.32
CA HIS A 37 29.13 24.05 -49.12
C HIS A 37 29.47 25.33 -48.33
N PRO A 38 30.77 25.64 -48.09
CA PRO A 38 31.17 26.84 -47.36
C PRO A 38 30.66 28.12 -48.04
N GLY A 39 29.99 29.00 -47.29
CA GLY A 39 29.39 30.22 -47.86
C GLY A 39 28.20 29.96 -48.78
N GLY A 40 27.66 28.73 -48.80
CA GLY A 40 26.57 28.31 -49.69
C GLY A 40 25.34 29.22 -49.58
N LYS A 41 24.62 29.38 -50.71
CA LYS A 41 23.36 30.12 -50.72
C LYS A 41 22.27 29.29 -50.06
N THR A 42 21.46 29.89 -49.21
CA THR A 42 20.28 29.24 -48.62
C THR A 42 19.04 30.09 -48.85
N LEU A 43 17.88 29.45 -48.98
CA LEU A 43 16.60 30.14 -49.19
C LEU A 43 15.61 29.69 -48.11
N ASP A 44 14.96 30.64 -47.47
CA ASP A 44 13.85 30.40 -46.56
C ASP A 44 12.54 30.91 -47.16
N LEU A 45 11.63 29.99 -47.44
CA LEU A 45 10.29 30.24 -47.95
C LEU A 45 9.39 30.59 -46.76
N GLY A 46 8.76 31.78 -46.76
CA GLY A 46 7.96 32.25 -45.62
C GLY A 46 8.83 32.64 -44.42
N CYS A 47 9.87 33.45 -44.66
CA CYS A 47 10.89 33.71 -43.65
C CYS A 47 10.43 34.50 -42.41
N GLY A 48 9.24 35.11 -42.45
CA GLY A 48 8.66 35.89 -41.36
C GLY A 48 9.62 36.94 -40.79
N ARG A 49 9.95 36.81 -39.50
CA ARG A 49 10.82 37.76 -38.77
C ARG A 49 12.32 37.44 -38.89
N GLY A 50 12.69 36.41 -39.66
CA GLY A 50 14.05 36.14 -40.10
C GLY A 50 14.95 35.47 -39.06
N GLU A 51 14.41 34.86 -38.00
CA GLU A 51 15.20 34.16 -36.98
C GLU A 51 16.04 33.01 -37.58
N TRP A 52 15.51 32.30 -38.58
CA TRP A 52 16.27 31.28 -39.29
C TRP A 52 17.40 31.86 -40.14
N LEU A 53 17.16 32.98 -40.83
CA LEU A 53 18.16 33.66 -41.64
C LEU A 53 19.38 34.06 -40.78
N GLU A 54 19.16 34.50 -39.55
CA GLU A 54 20.27 34.76 -38.62
C GLU A 54 21.10 33.53 -38.33
N LEU A 55 20.46 32.40 -38.03
CA LEU A 55 21.15 31.17 -37.71
C LEU A 55 21.98 30.70 -38.91
N MET A 56 21.48 30.92 -40.13
CA MET A 56 22.24 30.63 -41.35
C MET A 56 23.43 31.57 -41.55
N VAL A 57 23.29 32.87 -41.26
CA VAL A 57 24.44 33.81 -41.25
C VAL A 57 25.48 33.38 -40.20
N GLU A 58 25.03 33.06 -38.99
CA GLU A 58 25.89 32.60 -37.88
C GLU A 58 26.61 31.28 -38.21
N ALA A 59 25.97 30.41 -38.99
CA ALA A 59 26.56 29.17 -39.50
C ALA A 59 27.45 29.37 -40.75
N GLY A 60 27.62 30.60 -41.24
CA GLY A 60 28.53 30.93 -42.33
C GLY A 60 27.94 30.78 -43.73
N PHE A 61 26.63 30.75 -43.88
CA PHE A 61 25.94 30.72 -45.18
C PHE A 61 25.60 32.13 -45.70
N THR A 62 25.14 32.18 -46.95
CA THR A 62 24.54 33.37 -47.57
C THR A 62 23.03 33.17 -47.70
N PRO A 63 22.24 33.41 -46.65
CA PRO A 63 20.80 33.18 -46.69
C PRO A 63 20.06 34.25 -47.49
N VAL A 64 18.86 33.92 -47.94
CA VAL A 64 17.85 34.82 -48.49
C VAL A 64 16.49 34.38 -47.95
N GLY A 65 15.67 35.32 -47.51
CA GLY A 65 14.29 35.06 -47.12
C GLY A 65 13.29 35.64 -48.10
N VAL A 66 12.18 34.93 -48.33
CA VAL A 66 11.05 35.44 -49.13
C VAL A 66 9.78 35.34 -48.30
N ASP A 67 9.01 36.41 -48.27
CA ASP A 67 7.71 36.44 -47.58
C ASP A 67 6.71 37.33 -48.33
N LEU A 68 5.42 37.07 -48.16
CA LEU A 68 4.33 37.88 -48.69
C LEU A 68 3.99 39.07 -47.78
N ASP A 69 4.38 39.01 -46.50
CA ASP A 69 4.10 40.06 -45.53
C ASP A 69 5.22 41.12 -45.50
N ALA A 70 4.94 42.27 -46.09
CA ALA A 70 5.89 43.39 -46.16
C ALA A 70 6.32 43.92 -44.78
N ASP A 71 5.48 43.78 -43.76
CA ASP A 71 5.75 44.32 -42.43
C ASP A 71 6.65 43.37 -41.62
N MET A 72 6.49 42.05 -41.78
CA MET A 72 7.43 41.06 -41.23
C MET A 72 8.84 41.30 -41.78
N LEU A 73 8.93 41.58 -43.09
CA LEU A 73 10.19 41.89 -43.75
C LEU A 73 10.83 43.20 -43.28
N GLU A 74 10.06 44.17 -42.76
CA GLU A 74 10.62 45.40 -42.22
C GLU A 74 11.49 45.13 -40.98
N ALA A 75 11.09 44.18 -40.13
CA ALA A 75 11.92 43.74 -39.00
C ALA A 75 13.24 43.11 -39.48
N CYS A 76 13.18 42.28 -40.53
CA CYS A 76 14.35 41.68 -41.17
C CYS A 76 15.29 42.73 -41.77
N ARG A 77 14.75 43.68 -42.53
CA ARG A 77 15.51 44.77 -43.17
C ARG A 77 16.21 45.67 -42.16
N ARG A 78 15.53 46.04 -41.06
CA ARG A 78 16.13 46.82 -39.97
C ARG A 78 17.34 46.13 -39.34
N ARG A 79 17.43 44.81 -39.48
CA ARG A 79 18.50 43.98 -38.95
C ARG A 79 19.55 43.61 -40.00
N GLY A 80 19.42 44.16 -41.22
CA GLY A 80 20.33 43.91 -42.33
C GLY A 80 20.19 42.51 -42.95
N LEU A 81 19.06 41.82 -42.71
CA LEU A 81 18.84 40.49 -43.29
C LEU A 81 18.37 40.61 -44.76
N PRO A 82 18.92 39.78 -45.66
CA PRO A 82 18.58 39.79 -47.08
C PRO A 82 17.20 39.16 -47.32
N VAL A 83 16.19 40.00 -47.53
CA VAL A 83 14.80 39.55 -47.72
C VAL A 83 14.11 40.18 -48.93
N PHE A 84 13.25 39.41 -49.59
CA PHE A 84 12.45 39.83 -50.73
C PHE A 84 10.96 39.70 -50.44
N LEU A 85 10.20 40.72 -50.85
CA LEU A 85 8.74 40.69 -50.82
C LEU A 85 8.25 39.99 -52.09
N GLY A 86 7.53 38.88 -51.96
CA GLY A 86 7.00 38.16 -53.10
C GLY A 86 6.45 36.78 -52.77
N ASP A 87 5.90 36.11 -53.79
CA ASP A 87 5.50 34.72 -53.68
C ASP A 87 6.75 33.82 -53.63
N ALA A 88 6.91 33.10 -52.52
CA ALA A 88 8.07 32.26 -52.27
C ALA A 88 8.19 31.10 -53.27
N ILE A 89 7.07 30.57 -53.78
CA ILE A 89 7.05 29.44 -54.73
C ILE A 89 7.48 29.92 -56.12
N GLU A 90 6.99 31.08 -56.56
CA GLU A 90 7.44 31.70 -57.81
C GLU A 90 8.91 32.12 -57.73
N TYR A 91 9.34 32.66 -56.59
CA TYR A 91 10.76 32.98 -56.38
C TYR A 91 11.64 31.74 -56.49
N LEU A 92 11.26 30.64 -55.82
CA LEU A 92 11.97 29.36 -55.90
C LEU A 92 12.04 28.83 -57.35
N ALA A 93 10.93 28.89 -58.08
CA ALA A 93 10.86 28.42 -59.47
C ALA A 93 11.76 29.25 -60.42
N ALA A 94 12.01 30.53 -60.11
CA ALA A 94 12.88 31.39 -60.90
C ALA A 94 14.38 31.17 -60.66
N LEU A 95 14.77 30.37 -59.66
CA LEU A 95 16.18 30.11 -59.35
C LEU A 95 16.80 29.10 -60.31
N ASP A 96 18.11 29.24 -60.54
CA ASP A 96 18.89 28.30 -61.33
C ASP A 96 19.01 26.93 -60.65
N SER A 97 19.15 25.87 -61.45
CA SER A 97 19.40 24.52 -60.93
C SER A 97 20.77 24.43 -60.24
N ASN A 98 20.89 23.58 -59.21
CA ASN A 98 22.14 23.38 -58.44
C ASN A 98 22.76 24.69 -57.90
N SER A 99 21.94 25.66 -57.47
CA SER A 99 22.40 26.99 -57.06
C SER A 99 22.41 27.18 -55.53
N HIS A 100 21.61 26.42 -54.78
CA HIS A 100 21.47 26.58 -53.32
C HIS A 100 21.92 25.33 -52.55
N ALA A 101 22.49 25.52 -51.37
CA ALA A 101 22.87 24.44 -50.47
C ALA A 101 21.69 23.98 -49.60
N LEU A 102 20.75 24.88 -49.29
CA LEU A 102 19.60 24.61 -48.43
C LEU A 102 18.38 25.38 -48.92
N ILE A 103 17.23 24.71 -48.95
CA ILE A 103 15.90 25.33 -49.05
C ILE A 103 15.13 24.96 -47.77
N SER A 104 14.55 25.93 -47.09
CA SER A 104 13.72 25.70 -45.90
C SER A 104 12.34 26.34 -46.05
N ALA A 105 11.35 25.75 -45.37
CA ALA A 105 10.04 26.36 -45.17
C ALA A 105 9.51 25.95 -43.79
N PHE A 106 9.39 26.90 -42.88
CA PHE A 106 8.89 26.68 -41.53
C PHE A 106 7.49 27.22 -41.43
N HIS A 107 6.52 26.35 -41.13
CA HIS A 107 5.12 26.71 -41.02
C HIS A 107 4.54 27.38 -42.29
N VAL A 108 4.79 26.77 -43.45
CA VAL A 108 4.30 27.26 -44.76
C VAL A 108 3.42 26.24 -45.47
N VAL A 109 3.79 24.97 -45.41
CA VAL A 109 3.13 23.90 -46.19
C VAL A 109 1.67 23.70 -45.78
N GLU A 110 1.32 24.03 -44.55
CA GLU A 110 -0.05 24.02 -44.03
C GLU A 110 -0.94 25.15 -44.58
N HIS A 111 -0.35 26.23 -45.11
CA HIS A 111 -1.08 27.38 -45.66
C HIS A 111 -1.30 27.29 -47.19
N VAL A 112 -0.65 26.35 -47.87
CA VAL A 112 -0.67 26.22 -49.34
C VAL A 112 -1.40 24.95 -49.78
N SER A 113 -1.83 24.90 -51.06
CA SER A 113 -2.47 23.68 -51.57
C SER A 113 -1.47 22.53 -51.65
N PHE A 114 -1.95 21.29 -51.62
CA PHE A 114 -1.05 20.15 -51.78
C PHE A 114 -0.31 20.14 -53.14
N GLU A 115 -0.90 20.70 -54.19
CA GLU A 115 -0.23 20.92 -55.48
C GLU A 115 0.95 21.90 -55.36
N GLN A 116 0.78 22.97 -54.58
CA GLN A 116 1.85 23.91 -54.25
C GLN A 116 2.95 23.24 -53.42
N VAL A 117 2.61 22.37 -52.46
CA VAL A 117 3.61 21.58 -51.71
C VAL A 117 4.41 20.69 -52.67
N ARG A 118 3.76 20.00 -53.60
CA ARG A 118 4.45 19.22 -54.65
C ARG A 118 5.37 20.08 -55.50
N ARG A 119 4.95 21.31 -55.86
CA ARG A 119 5.80 22.25 -56.60
C ARG A 119 7.01 22.68 -55.79
N ILE A 120 6.86 22.98 -54.50
CA ILE A 120 7.98 23.31 -53.59
C ILE A 120 9.00 22.18 -53.59
N VAL A 121 8.56 20.93 -53.38
CA VAL A 121 9.47 19.77 -53.31
C VAL A 121 10.20 19.54 -54.63
N THR A 122 9.50 19.61 -55.77
CA THR A 122 10.09 19.43 -57.11
C THR A 122 11.10 20.53 -57.44
N GLU A 123 10.74 21.80 -57.20
CA GLU A 123 11.66 22.91 -57.48
C GLU A 123 12.83 22.94 -56.52
N ALA A 124 12.63 22.59 -55.24
CA ALA A 124 13.72 22.45 -54.29
C ALA A 124 14.73 21.39 -54.75
N LEU A 125 14.28 20.21 -55.18
CA LEU A 125 15.16 19.17 -55.70
C LEU A 125 16.00 19.66 -56.90
N ARG A 126 15.40 20.44 -57.81
CA ARG A 126 16.09 21.03 -58.96
C ARG A 126 17.13 22.09 -58.56
N VAL A 127 16.77 22.97 -57.63
CA VAL A 127 17.56 24.14 -57.22
C VAL A 127 18.69 23.76 -56.27
N LEU A 128 18.52 22.69 -55.49
CA LEU A 128 19.53 22.23 -54.54
C LEU A 128 20.75 21.66 -55.25
N LYS A 129 21.94 22.02 -54.74
CA LYS A 129 23.22 21.42 -55.09
C LYS A 129 23.26 19.94 -54.66
N PRO A 130 24.18 19.14 -55.20
CA PRO A 130 24.47 17.80 -54.67
C PRO A 130 24.75 17.83 -53.15
N GLY A 131 24.09 16.94 -52.41
CA GLY A 131 24.17 16.87 -50.94
C GLY A 131 23.44 18.00 -50.20
N GLY A 132 22.78 18.89 -50.94
CA GLY A 132 21.95 19.95 -50.40
C GLY A 132 20.69 19.43 -49.72
N LEU A 133 20.11 20.26 -48.86
CA LEU A 133 19.01 19.87 -47.98
C LEU A 133 17.72 20.66 -48.27
N LEU A 134 16.59 19.97 -48.21
CA LEU A 134 15.26 20.57 -48.08
C LEU A 134 14.76 20.33 -46.66
N ILE A 135 14.32 21.40 -45.98
CA ILE A 135 13.68 21.32 -44.66
C ILE A 135 12.26 21.85 -44.76
N LEU A 136 11.28 21.04 -44.39
CA LEU A 136 9.87 21.46 -44.29
C LEU A 136 9.37 21.14 -42.88
N GLU A 137 9.08 22.15 -42.07
CA GLU A 137 8.52 22.02 -40.71
C GLU A 137 7.05 22.47 -40.70
N THR A 138 6.20 21.72 -40.04
CA THR A 138 4.75 21.98 -39.97
C THR A 138 4.13 21.32 -38.73
N PRO A 139 2.96 21.78 -38.26
CA PRO A 139 2.28 21.19 -37.11
C PRO A 139 2.04 19.69 -37.30
N ASN A 140 2.24 18.93 -36.23
CA ASN A 140 2.18 17.48 -36.25
C ASN A 140 0.76 16.95 -35.97
N PRO A 141 0.09 16.35 -36.96
CA PRO A 141 -1.23 15.76 -36.74
C PRO A 141 -1.19 14.47 -35.90
N GLU A 142 -0.02 13.91 -35.62
CA GLU A 142 0.13 12.80 -34.66
C GLU A 142 -0.14 13.25 -33.22
N ASN A 143 0.10 14.53 -32.89
CA ASN A 143 -0.31 15.12 -31.63
C ASN A 143 -1.82 15.43 -31.68
N ILE A 144 -2.62 14.75 -30.86
CA ILE A 144 -4.09 14.83 -30.92
C ILE A 144 -4.59 16.22 -30.53
N VAL A 145 -3.93 16.90 -29.60
CA VAL A 145 -4.28 18.28 -29.21
C VAL A 145 -3.99 19.25 -30.36
N VAL A 146 -2.87 19.06 -31.07
CA VAL A 146 -2.55 19.85 -32.26
C VAL A 146 -3.56 19.58 -33.36
N ALA A 147 -3.77 18.31 -33.71
CA ALA A 147 -4.68 17.90 -34.78
C ALA A 147 -6.13 18.31 -34.55
N GLY A 148 -6.61 18.25 -33.30
CA GLY A 148 -8.02 18.50 -32.97
C GLY A 148 -8.32 19.96 -32.57
N CYS A 149 -7.32 20.72 -32.13
CA CYS A 149 -7.54 22.06 -31.57
C CYS A 149 -6.56 23.10 -32.12
N ASN A 150 -5.25 22.95 -31.84
CA ASN A 150 -4.30 24.05 -32.08
C ASN A 150 -4.14 24.37 -33.57
N PHE A 151 -4.21 23.35 -34.43
CA PHE A 151 -4.15 23.54 -35.88
C PHE A 151 -5.25 24.46 -36.39
N TYR A 152 -6.45 24.40 -35.83
CA TYR A 152 -7.59 25.20 -36.28
C TYR A 152 -7.70 26.57 -35.61
N LEU A 153 -6.76 26.92 -34.71
CA LEU A 153 -6.68 28.27 -34.14
C LEU A 153 -6.23 29.29 -35.18
N ASP A 154 -5.44 28.87 -36.16
CA ASP A 154 -5.13 29.66 -37.34
C ASP A 154 -6.10 29.29 -38.48
N PRO A 155 -7.06 30.17 -38.84
CA PRO A 155 -8.04 29.90 -39.90
C PRO A 155 -7.43 29.92 -41.32
N SER A 156 -6.17 30.33 -41.48
CA SER A 156 -5.47 30.29 -42.77
C SER A 156 -4.85 28.92 -43.06
N HIS A 157 -4.74 28.05 -42.05
CA HIS A 157 -4.36 26.65 -42.26
C HIS A 157 -5.41 25.93 -43.10
N LYS A 158 -4.95 25.16 -44.09
CA LYS A 158 -5.82 24.43 -45.01
C LYS A 158 -6.15 23.04 -44.49
N GLN A 159 -5.14 22.19 -44.33
CA GLN A 159 -5.30 20.80 -43.90
C GLN A 159 -4.04 20.30 -43.18
N PRO A 160 -4.17 19.52 -42.10
CA PRO A 160 -3.02 18.87 -41.49
C PRO A 160 -2.40 17.87 -42.47
N ILE A 161 -1.07 17.86 -42.58
CA ILE A 161 -0.33 16.96 -43.48
C ILE A 161 0.31 15.86 -42.62
N PRO A 162 -0.07 14.58 -42.79
CA PRO A 162 0.60 13.48 -42.09
C PRO A 162 2.08 13.38 -42.46
N SER A 163 2.93 13.08 -41.47
CA SER A 163 4.38 13.03 -41.66
C SER A 163 4.82 12.02 -42.71
N GLU A 164 4.10 10.91 -42.81
CA GLU A 164 4.30 9.85 -43.78
C GLU A 164 4.07 10.34 -45.21
N LEU A 165 3.04 11.18 -45.42
CA LEU A 165 2.73 11.73 -46.74
C LEU A 165 3.80 12.71 -47.20
N LEU A 166 4.26 13.58 -46.31
CA LEU A 166 5.31 14.56 -46.63
C LEU A 166 6.66 13.88 -46.88
N SER A 167 7.01 12.87 -46.06
CA SER A 167 8.22 12.06 -46.26
C SER A 167 8.18 11.31 -47.59
N PHE A 168 7.07 10.63 -47.87
CA PHE A 168 6.87 9.91 -49.13
C PHE A 168 6.94 10.85 -50.34
N LEU A 169 6.44 12.08 -50.22
CA LEU A 169 6.55 13.06 -51.30
C LEU A 169 8.01 13.40 -51.61
N GLY A 170 8.86 13.56 -50.60
CA GLY A 170 10.31 13.77 -50.79
C GLY A 170 10.97 12.57 -51.48
N GLU A 171 10.69 11.35 -51.01
CA GLU A 171 11.21 10.11 -51.61
C GLU A 171 10.75 9.96 -53.07
N HIS A 172 9.46 10.18 -53.33
CA HIS A 172 8.86 10.06 -54.65
C HIS A 172 9.40 11.12 -55.63
N ALA A 173 9.69 12.33 -55.15
CA ALA A 173 10.29 13.37 -55.98
C ALA A 173 11.70 13.03 -56.44
N GLY A 174 12.43 12.18 -55.70
CA GLY A 174 13.78 11.72 -56.05
C GLY A 174 14.88 12.22 -55.12
N PHE A 175 14.57 12.67 -53.90
CA PHE A 175 15.58 12.87 -52.88
C PHE A 175 16.22 11.52 -52.49
N ALA A 176 17.53 11.51 -52.26
CA ALA A 176 18.28 10.28 -51.99
C ALA A 176 17.98 9.72 -50.58
N ARG A 177 17.73 10.61 -49.62
CA ARG A 177 17.40 10.28 -48.23
C ARG A 177 16.38 11.28 -47.71
N VAL A 178 15.45 10.81 -46.87
CA VAL A 178 14.49 11.66 -46.16
C VAL A 178 14.44 11.23 -44.70
N LYS A 179 14.62 12.18 -43.78
CA LYS A 179 14.49 11.98 -42.33
C LYS A 179 13.28 12.74 -41.82
N ARG A 180 12.46 12.07 -41.01
CA ARG A 180 11.40 12.71 -40.22
C ARG A 180 11.96 13.06 -38.85
N LEU A 181 11.76 14.31 -38.44
CA LEU A 181 12.11 14.80 -37.12
C LEU A 181 10.81 15.17 -36.42
N ARG A 182 10.61 14.66 -35.22
CA ARG A 182 9.57 15.16 -34.31
C ARG A 182 10.21 16.18 -33.37
N LEU A 183 9.55 17.29 -33.14
CA LEU A 183 10.17 18.47 -32.57
C LEU A 183 9.31 19.13 -31.50
N GLN A 184 9.97 19.92 -30.63
CA GLN A 184 9.38 20.78 -29.58
C GLN A 184 8.49 20.06 -28.56
N GLU A 185 8.71 18.77 -28.31
CA GLU A 185 8.06 18.04 -27.21
C GLU A 185 8.38 18.64 -25.82
N PRO A 186 7.51 18.43 -24.83
CA PRO A 186 7.78 18.86 -23.46
C PRO A 186 9.09 18.25 -22.92
N PRO A 187 10.04 19.05 -22.41
CA PRO A 187 11.31 18.54 -21.90
C PRO A 187 11.17 17.50 -20.77
N SER A 188 10.09 17.59 -19.99
CA SER A 188 9.79 16.64 -18.92
C SER A 188 9.50 15.22 -19.41
N LEU A 189 9.11 15.03 -20.68
CA LEU A 189 8.77 13.73 -21.24
C LEU A 189 9.94 13.07 -21.99
N GLN A 190 11.05 13.80 -22.19
CA GLN A 190 12.26 13.26 -22.83
C GLN A 190 12.95 12.22 -21.93
N ASP A 191 12.87 12.38 -20.62
CA ASP A 191 13.41 11.42 -19.66
C ASP A 191 12.54 10.15 -19.62
N GLY A 192 13.10 9.02 -20.08
CA GLY A 192 12.44 7.72 -20.10
C GLY A 192 12.05 7.17 -18.73
N SER A 193 12.58 7.73 -17.64
CA SER A 193 12.19 7.36 -16.28
C SER A 193 10.92 8.05 -15.78
N VAL A 194 10.50 9.13 -16.46
CA VAL A 194 9.30 9.87 -16.08
C VAL A 194 8.06 9.07 -16.43
N ARG A 195 7.17 8.97 -15.45
CA ARG A 195 5.89 8.29 -15.62
C ARG A 195 5.01 9.07 -16.59
N VAL A 196 4.58 8.38 -17.65
CA VAL A 196 3.64 8.92 -18.63
C VAL A 196 2.21 8.67 -18.16
N HIS A 197 1.37 9.70 -18.20
CA HIS A 197 -0.07 9.62 -17.96
C HIS A 197 -0.86 9.77 -19.27
N LEU A 198 -2.16 9.49 -19.24
CA LEU A 198 -3.01 9.54 -20.43
C LEU A 198 -2.96 10.91 -21.13
N LEU A 199 -2.98 12.01 -20.38
CA LEU A 199 -2.91 13.36 -20.96
C LEU A 199 -1.57 13.63 -21.66
N ASP A 200 -0.49 13.04 -21.16
CA ASP A 200 0.82 13.10 -21.81
C ASP A 200 0.81 12.33 -23.14
N VAL A 201 0.10 11.21 -23.23
CA VAL A 201 -0.08 10.48 -24.51
C VAL A 201 -0.87 11.33 -25.50
N LEU A 202 -1.91 12.02 -25.07
CA LEU A 202 -2.77 12.81 -25.96
C LEU A 202 -2.11 14.10 -26.45
N GLY A 203 -1.35 14.80 -25.59
CA GLY A 203 -0.82 16.13 -25.88
C GLY A 203 0.71 16.27 -25.79
N GLY A 204 1.42 15.27 -25.28
CA GLY A 204 2.87 15.29 -25.06
C GLY A 204 3.69 14.75 -26.24
N VAL A 205 3.03 14.22 -27.28
CA VAL A 205 3.66 13.96 -28.59
C VAL A 205 4.26 15.27 -29.08
N SER A 206 5.41 15.22 -29.76
CA SER A 206 6.02 16.41 -30.35
C SER A 206 4.99 17.21 -31.19
N PRO A 207 4.73 18.48 -30.85
CA PRO A 207 3.67 19.28 -31.46
C PRO A 207 3.93 19.64 -32.92
N ASP A 208 5.19 19.70 -33.33
CA ASP A 208 5.58 19.92 -34.72
C ASP A 208 6.42 18.73 -35.20
N TYR A 209 6.49 18.57 -36.52
CA TYR A 209 7.43 17.69 -37.16
C TYR A 209 8.05 18.38 -38.36
N ALA A 210 9.20 17.87 -38.79
CA ALA A 210 9.81 18.27 -40.03
C ALA A 210 10.25 17.07 -40.85
N ILE A 211 10.38 17.29 -42.16
CA ILE A 211 11.21 16.44 -42.99
C ILE A 211 12.51 17.16 -43.34
N VAL A 212 13.61 16.43 -43.31
CA VAL A 212 14.89 16.84 -43.88
C VAL A 212 15.21 15.87 -45.02
N ALA A 213 15.17 16.38 -46.25
CA ALA A 213 15.42 15.59 -47.46
C ALA A 213 16.76 16.01 -48.09
N GLN A 214 17.60 15.04 -48.43
CA GLN A 214 18.94 15.27 -48.98
C GLN A 214 19.02 14.84 -50.45
N THR A 215 19.58 15.69 -51.30
CA THR A 215 19.86 15.37 -52.71
C THR A 215 21.07 14.43 -52.83
N SER A 216 21.14 13.67 -53.92
CA SER A 216 22.27 12.76 -54.16
C SER A 216 23.62 13.48 -54.13
N CYS A 217 24.62 12.84 -53.52
CA CYS A 217 26.02 13.28 -53.47
C CYS A 217 26.96 12.06 -53.48
N SER A 218 28.26 12.30 -53.34
CA SER A 218 29.23 11.21 -53.19
C SER A 218 29.01 10.47 -51.86
N GLU A 219 29.45 9.21 -51.76
CA GLU A 219 29.37 8.46 -50.50
C GLU A 219 30.16 9.12 -49.36
N GLU A 220 31.27 9.80 -49.67
CA GLU A 220 32.08 10.50 -48.68
C GLU A 220 31.33 11.70 -48.10
N ASP A 221 30.68 12.48 -48.96
CA ASP A 221 29.88 13.64 -48.54
C ASP A 221 28.63 13.20 -47.76
N ALA A 222 27.98 12.11 -48.19
CA ALA A 222 26.79 11.58 -47.53
C ALA A 222 27.09 11.15 -46.08
N ARG A 223 28.28 10.57 -45.83
CA ARG A 223 28.73 10.13 -44.50
C ARG A 223 28.83 11.27 -43.48
N LEU A 224 29.02 12.51 -43.94
CA LEU A 224 29.04 13.67 -43.04
C LEU A 224 27.71 13.87 -42.30
N PHE A 225 26.62 13.31 -42.82
CA PHE A 225 25.27 13.48 -42.29
C PHE A 225 24.74 12.24 -41.58
N ASP A 226 25.46 11.11 -41.58
CA ASP A 226 24.95 9.83 -41.08
C ASP A 226 24.49 9.91 -39.63
N GLU A 227 25.26 10.57 -38.75
CA GLU A 227 24.87 10.78 -37.35
C GLU A 227 23.50 11.47 -37.24
N ALA A 228 23.26 12.51 -38.03
CA ALA A 228 22.00 13.25 -38.02
C ALA A 228 20.84 12.46 -38.65
N PHE A 229 21.09 11.68 -39.71
CA PHE A 229 20.05 10.84 -40.33
C PHE A 229 19.73 9.59 -39.52
N ASP A 230 20.67 9.06 -38.73
CA ASP A 230 20.48 7.85 -37.93
C ASP A 230 19.91 8.14 -36.54
N ALA A 231 20.09 9.36 -36.01
CA ALA A 231 19.56 9.76 -34.71
C ALA A 231 18.02 9.72 -34.63
N ASP A 232 17.49 9.41 -33.45
CA ASP A 232 16.07 9.51 -33.15
C ASP A 232 15.70 10.92 -32.68
N TYR A 233 14.55 11.42 -33.12
CA TYR A 233 14.08 12.78 -32.84
C TYR A 233 12.66 12.77 -32.30
N GLY A 234 12.49 13.47 -31.18
CA GLY A 234 11.21 13.76 -30.54
C GLY A 234 10.47 12.53 -30.04
N LEU A 235 9.19 12.70 -29.74
CA LEU A 235 8.32 11.69 -29.14
C LEU A 235 7.15 11.38 -30.07
N SER A 236 6.94 10.10 -30.35
CA SER A 236 5.79 9.61 -31.12
C SER A 236 4.62 9.24 -30.22
N LEU A 237 3.41 9.19 -30.79
CA LEU A 237 2.22 8.71 -30.10
C LEU A 237 2.38 7.25 -29.70
N ALA A 238 2.96 6.43 -30.57
CA ALA A 238 3.21 5.01 -30.30
C ALA A 238 4.16 4.81 -29.10
N GLU A 239 5.23 5.59 -29.04
CA GLU A 239 6.19 5.53 -27.93
C GLU A 239 5.55 5.94 -26.60
N LEU A 240 4.83 7.06 -26.56
CA LEU A 240 4.17 7.50 -25.33
C LEU A 240 3.07 6.53 -24.89
N ALA A 241 2.31 5.98 -25.84
CA ALA A 241 1.31 4.95 -25.54
C ALA A 241 1.95 3.67 -24.96
N ALA A 242 3.09 3.24 -25.50
CA ALA A 242 3.83 2.09 -24.96
C ALA A 242 4.31 2.35 -23.52
N ARG A 243 4.94 3.50 -23.27
CA ARG A 243 5.38 3.90 -21.91
C ARG A 243 4.22 3.98 -20.91
N PHE A 244 3.07 4.49 -21.35
CA PHE A 244 1.86 4.53 -20.53
C PHE A 244 1.37 3.12 -20.17
N GLU A 245 1.32 2.20 -21.15
CA GLU A 245 0.87 0.83 -20.92
C GLU A 245 1.83 0.06 -20.02
N GLU A 246 3.14 0.22 -20.21
CA GLU A 246 4.17 -0.37 -19.32
C GLU A 246 4.02 0.14 -17.88
N GLY A 247 3.83 1.45 -17.71
CA GLY A 247 3.57 2.06 -16.40
C GLY A 247 2.31 1.50 -15.74
N ARG A 248 1.22 1.34 -16.50
CA ARG A 248 -0.02 0.74 -16.02
C ARG A 248 0.13 -0.72 -15.63
N ALA A 249 0.81 -1.52 -16.44
CA ALA A 249 1.05 -2.93 -16.18
C ALA A 249 1.88 -3.10 -14.89
N GLY A 250 2.88 -2.25 -14.68
CA GLY A 250 3.67 -2.21 -13.45
C GLY A 250 2.82 -1.95 -12.20
N GLU A 251 1.92 -0.97 -12.26
CA GLU A 251 0.99 -0.68 -11.15
C GLU A 251 0.02 -1.82 -10.88
N GLN A 252 -0.59 -2.38 -11.93
CA GLN A 252 -1.51 -3.50 -11.79
C GLN A 252 -0.84 -4.69 -11.12
N LYS A 253 0.41 -4.99 -11.50
CA LYS A 253 1.21 -6.03 -10.86
C LYS A 253 1.47 -5.72 -9.38
N ALA A 254 1.87 -4.50 -9.04
CA ALA A 254 2.10 -4.09 -7.66
C ALA A 254 0.83 -4.19 -6.80
N ILE A 255 -0.33 -3.77 -7.34
CA ILE A 255 -1.63 -3.88 -6.68
C ILE A 255 -2.02 -5.35 -6.51
N ALA A 256 -1.81 -6.20 -7.51
CA ALA A 256 -2.09 -7.63 -7.42
C ALA A 256 -1.24 -8.31 -6.35
N GLU A 257 0.07 -8.02 -6.29
CA GLU A 257 0.97 -8.53 -5.25
C GLU A 257 0.56 -8.09 -3.84
N GLN A 258 0.20 -6.81 -3.67
CA GLN A 258 -0.28 -6.28 -2.40
C GLN A 258 -1.61 -6.93 -1.99
N THR A 259 -2.51 -7.15 -2.95
CA THR A 259 -3.80 -7.80 -2.73
C THR A 259 -3.60 -9.24 -2.28
N GLN A 260 -2.70 -9.98 -2.94
CA GLN A 260 -2.37 -11.36 -2.56
C GLN A 260 -1.80 -11.44 -1.15
N ARG A 261 -0.83 -10.59 -0.81
CA ARG A 261 -0.27 -10.52 0.56
C ARG A 261 -1.34 -10.27 1.61
N THR A 262 -2.26 -9.36 1.30
CA THR A 262 -3.38 -9.03 2.21
C THR A 262 -4.34 -10.21 2.34
N GLN A 263 -4.63 -10.94 1.25
CA GLN A 263 -5.46 -12.14 1.29
C GLN A 263 -4.82 -13.27 2.10
N ASP A 264 -3.52 -13.49 1.94
CA ASP A 264 -2.78 -14.50 2.70
C ASP A 264 -2.78 -14.17 4.20
N GLU A 265 -2.66 -12.89 4.56
CA GLU A 265 -2.74 -12.43 5.95
C GLU A 265 -4.16 -12.60 6.52
N VAL A 266 -5.20 -12.28 5.75
CA VAL A 266 -6.60 -12.52 6.16
C VAL A 266 -6.85 -14.02 6.38
N ALA A 267 -6.38 -14.88 5.48
CA ALA A 267 -6.51 -16.32 5.62
C ALA A 267 -5.79 -16.85 6.88
N ARG A 268 -4.59 -16.35 7.17
CA ARG A 268 -3.87 -16.68 8.41
C ARG A 268 -4.67 -16.28 9.65
N LEU A 269 -5.16 -15.05 9.70
CA LEU A 269 -5.95 -14.54 10.84
C LEU A 269 -7.26 -15.30 11.02
N GLN A 270 -7.93 -15.70 9.93
CA GLN A 270 -9.11 -16.55 9.98
C GLN A 270 -8.78 -17.93 10.58
N GLY A 271 -7.63 -18.50 10.22
CA GLY A 271 -7.13 -19.75 10.81
C GLY A 271 -6.87 -19.63 12.32
N GLU A 272 -6.17 -18.58 12.74
CA GLU A 272 -5.91 -18.29 14.17
C GLU A 272 -7.23 -18.09 14.95
N LEU A 273 -8.18 -17.34 14.39
CA LEU A 273 -9.49 -17.14 15.00
C LEU A 273 -10.26 -18.46 15.13
N GLY A 274 -10.15 -19.36 14.14
CA GLY A 274 -10.72 -20.70 14.20
C GLY A 274 -10.15 -21.53 15.36
N LEU A 275 -8.82 -21.51 15.56
CA LEU A 275 -8.18 -22.20 16.69
C LEU A 275 -8.65 -21.66 18.05
N VAL A 276 -8.72 -20.33 18.19
CA VAL A 276 -9.23 -19.69 19.41
C VAL A 276 -10.71 -20.05 19.65
N HIS A 277 -11.50 -20.11 18.59
CA HIS A 277 -12.91 -20.51 18.67
C HIS A 277 -13.07 -21.96 19.16
N ASP A 278 -12.26 -22.89 18.65
CA ASP A 278 -12.26 -24.28 19.07
C ASP A 278 -11.83 -24.45 20.53
N GLU A 279 -10.81 -23.70 20.97
CA GLU A 279 -10.36 -23.69 22.36
C GLU A 279 -11.43 -23.12 23.32
N LEU A 280 -12.11 -22.03 22.92
CA LEU A 280 -13.22 -21.47 23.68
C LEU A 280 -14.39 -22.47 23.78
N THR A 281 -14.67 -23.20 22.71
CA THR A 281 -15.73 -24.22 22.70
C THR A 281 -15.38 -25.39 23.61
N ARG A 282 -14.12 -25.84 23.61
CA ARG A 282 -13.63 -26.89 24.51
C ARG A 282 -13.73 -26.47 25.98
N THR A 283 -13.18 -25.31 26.32
CA THR A 283 -13.20 -24.78 27.70
C THR A 283 -14.63 -24.56 28.20
N ARG A 284 -15.55 -24.09 27.34
CA ARG A 284 -16.98 -24.02 27.66
C ARG A 284 -17.57 -25.40 27.97
N GLY A 285 -17.21 -26.44 27.22
CA GLY A 285 -17.65 -27.81 27.46
C GLY A 285 -17.14 -28.38 28.79
N GLU A 286 -15.86 -28.16 29.10
CA GLU A 286 -15.26 -28.50 30.39
C GLU A 286 -15.97 -27.79 31.55
N LEU A 287 -16.29 -26.51 31.39
CA LEU A 287 -17.02 -25.73 32.39
C LEU A 287 -18.41 -26.32 32.66
N MET A 288 -19.13 -26.75 31.62
CA MET A 288 -20.43 -27.41 31.79
C MET A 288 -20.30 -28.73 32.56
N GLN A 289 -19.26 -29.52 32.31
CA GLN A 289 -19.03 -30.77 33.06
C GLN A 289 -18.81 -30.49 34.55
N VAL A 290 -18.04 -29.44 34.89
CA VAL A 290 -17.82 -29.03 36.28
C VAL A 290 -19.12 -28.56 36.94
N VAL A 291 -19.94 -27.80 36.20
CA VAL A 291 -21.27 -27.36 36.70
C VAL A 291 -22.17 -28.57 36.99
N ASP A 292 -22.20 -29.56 36.11
CA ASP A 292 -22.95 -30.80 36.33
C ASP A 292 -22.44 -31.60 37.52
N GLU A 293 -21.12 -31.70 37.70
CA GLU A 293 -20.50 -32.39 38.83
C GLU A 293 -20.82 -31.69 40.16
N LEU A 294 -20.75 -30.36 40.20
CA LEU A 294 -21.20 -29.56 41.35
C LEU A 294 -22.69 -29.78 41.63
N GLY A 295 -23.52 -29.89 40.60
CA GLY A 295 -24.93 -30.25 40.72
C GLY A 295 -25.14 -31.61 41.39
N ARG A 296 -24.38 -32.65 40.97
CA ARG A 296 -24.41 -33.98 41.59
C ARG A 296 -23.96 -33.95 43.05
N ILE A 297 -22.81 -33.31 43.33
CA ILE A 297 -22.27 -33.18 44.69
C ILE A 297 -23.29 -32.48 45.60
N ARG A 298 -23.94 -31.41 45.12
CA ARG A 298 -25.00 -30.73 45.87
C ARG A 298 -26.18 -31.65 46.16
N GLY A 299 -26.59 -32.49 45.20
CA GLY A 299 -27.63 -33.50 45.40
C GLY A 299 -27.25 -34.55 46.46
N ASP A 300 -26.02 -35.04 46.41
CA ASP A 300 -25.49 -36.00 47.39
C ASP A 300 -25.40 -35.41 48.80
N TRP A 301 -24.96 -34.15 48.93
CA TRP A 301 -25.02 -33.42 50.19
C TRP A 301 -26.44 -33.29 50.74
N GLY A 302 -27.41 -33.06 49.86
CA GLY A 302 -28.83 -33.04 50.23
C GLY A 302 -29.29 -34.37 50.82
N ARG A 303 -28.90 -35.50 50.20
CA ARG A 303 -29.21 -36.85 50.70
C ARG A 303 -28.55 -37.13 52.05
N ILE A 304 -27.24 -36.89 52.17
CA ILE A 304 -26.50 -37.10 53.43
C ILE A 304 -27.12 -36.27 54.57
N ARG A 305 -27.55 -35.04 54.28
CA ARG A 305 -28.24 -34.20 55.27
C ARG A 305 -29.56 -34.83 55.71
N GLY A 306 -30.35 -35.34 54.77
CA GLY A 306 -31.60 -36.06 55.07
C GLY A 306 -31.35 -37.31 55.93
N ASP A 307 -30.35 -38.12 55.57
CA ASP A 307 -29.96 -39.30 56.35
C ASP A 307 -29.52 -38.92 57.78
N LEU A 308 -28.77 -37.82 57.92
CA LEU A 308 -28.35 -37.31 59.23
C LEU A 308 -29.53 -36.85 60.08
N ASP A 309 -30.49 -36.16 59.48
CA ASP A 309 -31.73 -35.73 60.15
C ASP A 309 -32.55 -36.95 60.59
N GLN A 310 -32.61 -38.01 59.76
CA GLN A 310 -33.29 -39.27 60.09
C GLN A 310 -32.61 -39.99 61.25
N VAL A 311 -31.28 -40.17 61.20
CA VAL A 311 -30.51 -40.79 62.29
C VAL A 311 -30.62 -40.00 63.58
N SER A 312 -30.65 -38.66 63.51
CA SER A 312 -30.89 -37.78 64.65
C SER A 312 -32.29 -38.00 65.25
N GLY A 313 -33.30 -38.19 64.41
CA GLY A 313 -34.66 -38.56 64.80
C GLY A 313 -34.73 -39.92 65.49
N ASP A 314 -34.07 -40.94 64.94
CA ASP A 314 -34.00 -42.28 65.52
C ASP A 314 -33.27 -42.27 66.86
N LEU A 315 -32.18 -41.51 66.98
CA LEU A 315 -31.47 -41.30 68.24
C LEU A 315 -32.36 -40.67 69.31
N LYS A 316 -33.21 -39.71 68.94
CA LYS A 316 -34.22 -39.15 69.86
C LYS A 316 -35.22 -40.21 70.29
N ARG A 317 -35.77 -41.00 69.36
CA ARG A 317 -36.68 -42.11 69.68
C ARG A 317 -36.07 -43.11 70.64
N VAL A 318 -34.85 -43.59 70.37
CA VAL A 318 -34.15 -44.53 71.25
C VAL A 318 -33.87 -43.91 72.62
N ALA A 319 -33.51 -42.63 72.67
CA ALA A 319 -33.32 -41.92 73.93
C ALA A 319 -34.63 -41.77 74.73
N ASP A 320 -35.77 -41.61 74.05
CA ASP A 320 -37.09 -41.52 74.68
C ASP A 320 -37.59 -42.90 75.12
N GLU A 321 -37.36 -43.96 74.32
CA GLU A 321 -37.62 -45.36 74.69
C GLU A 321 -36.76 -45.81 75.88
N ALA A 322 -35.49 -45.42 75.92
CA ALA A 322 -34.61 -45.65 77.07
C ALA A 322 -35.09 -44.92 78.33
N ARG A 323 -35.65 -43.70 78.17
CA ARG A 323 -36.27 -42.96 79.27
C ARG A 323 -37.58 -43.61 79.73
N HIS A 324 -38.39 -44.12 78.80
CA HIS A 324 -39.63 -44.82 79.09
C HIS A 324 -39.39 -46.14 79.84
N THR A 325 -38.48 -46.97 79.35
CA THR A 325 -38.09 -48.23 80.00
C THR A 325 -37.41 -47.99 81.35
N ALA A 326 -36.64 -46.91 81.51
CA ALA A 326 -36.16 -46.50 82.83
C ALA A 326 -37.31 -46.11 83.78
N GLY A 327 -38.35 -45.45 83.27
CA GLY A 327 -39.59 -45.15 84.00
C GLY A 327 -40.38 -46.39 84.40
N GLU A 328 -40.51 -47.38 83.51
CA GLU A 328 -41.15 -48.67 83.81
C GLU A 328 -40.38 -49.48 84.85
N LEU A 329 -39.04 -49.50 84.76
CA LEU A 329 -38.17 -50.09 85.79
C LEU A 329 -38.36 -49.41 87.15
N GLN A 330 -38.61 -48.10 87.16
CA GLN A 330 -38.88 -47.34 88.38
C GLN A 330 -40.30 -47.60 88.92
N ALA A 331 -41.29 -47.82 88.05
CA ALA A 331 -42.65 -48.25 88.41
C ALA A 331 -42.68 -49.68 88.98
N VAL A 332 -41.89 -50.60 88.42
CA VAL A 332 -41.67 -51.95 88.98
C VAL A 332 -40.97 -51.86 90.35
N TYR A 333 -40.09 -50.88 90.54
CA TYR A 333 -39.43 -50.61 91.84
C TYR A 333 -40.42 -50.10 92.92
N GLY A 334 -41.51 -49.43 92.51
CA GLY A 334 -42.54 -48.88 93.41
C GLY A 334 -43.74 -49.80 93.69
N SER A 335 -43.79 -51.00 93.09
CA SER A 335 -44.89 -51.96 93.26
C SER A 335 -44.76 -52.80 94.55
N THR A 336 -45.85 -52.93 95.31
CA THR A 336 -45.91 -53.52 96.66
C THR A 336 -46.10 -55.05 96.71
N SER A 337 -46.03 -55.76 95.58
CA SER A 337 -46.13 -57.22 95.52
C SER A 337 -44.78 -57.92 95.66
N TRP A 338 -44.37 -58.18 96.91
CA TRP A 338 -43.02 -58.63 97.29
C TRP A 338 -42.67 -60.11 97.00
N ARG A 339 -43.63 -60.96 96.59
CA ARG A 339 -43.40 -62.42 96.51
C ARG A 339 -42.96 -62.96 95.14
N VAL A 340 -43.01 -62.16 94.07
CA VAL A 340 -42.69 -62.62 92.68
C VAL A 340 -41.35 -62.07 92.16
N THR A 341 -40.84 -60.96 92.70
CA THR A 341 -39.65 -60.26 92.15
C THR A 341 -38.32 -60.62 92.83
N ALA A 342 -38.33 -61.50 93.84
CA ALA A 342 -37.15 -61.90 94.59
C ALA A 342 -36.03 -62.58 93.75
N PRO A 343 -36.32 -63.48 92.79
CA PRO A 343 -35.25 -64.14 92.01
C PRO A 343 -34.54 -63.16 91.06
N MET A 344 -35.26 -62.17 90.53
CA MET A 344 -34.71 -61.19 89.58
C MET A 344 -33.87 -60.10 90.27
N ARG A 345 -34.14 -59.79 91.54
CA ARG A 345 -33.31 -58.84 92.34
C ARG A 345 -31.90 -59.39 92.62
N SER A 346 -31.77 -60.71 92.71
CA SER A 346 -30.47 -61.41 92.87
C SER A 346 -29.66 -61.44 91.58
N ALA A 347 -30.32 -61.59 90.43
CA ALA A 347 -29.66 -61.56 89.11
C ALA A 347 -29.13 -60.16 88.74
N VAL A 348 -29.81 -59.09 89.18
CA VAL A 348 -29.43 -57.70 88.87
C VAL A 348 -28.39 -57.13 89.84
N THR A 349 -28.28 -57.65 91.07
CA THR A 349 -27.15 -57.31 91.97
C THR A 349 -25.83 -57.85 91.42
N TYR A 350 -25.86 -58.97 90.69
CA TYR A 350 -24.71 -59.46 89.91
C TYR A 350 -24.37 -58.56 88.71
N ALA A 351 -25.37 -57.99 88.03
CA ALA A 351 -25.16 -57.03 86.94
C ALA A 351 -24.72 -55.63 87.41
N ARG A 352 -24.99 -55.26 88.68
CA ARG A 352 -24.57 -53.97 89.27
C ARG A 352 -23.05 -53.90 89.55
N SER A 353 -22.33 -55.02 89.63
CA SER A 353 -20.86 -55.02 89.75
C SER A 353 -20.14 -54.72 88.42
N ALA A 354 -20.86 -54.71 87.29
CA ALA A 354 -20.30 -54.42 85.96
C ALA A 354 -20.39 -52.93 85.54
N LYS A 355 -20.86 -52.03 86.42
CA LYS A 355 -21.09 -50.60 86.09
C LYS A 355 -19.83 -49.73 86.07
N GLY A 356 -18.64 -50.32 86.20
CA GLY A 356 -17.35 -49.63 86.03
C GLY A 356 -16.77 -49.68 84.59
N VAL A 357 -17.30 -50.51 83.69
CA VAL A 357 -16.61 -50.82 82.41
C VAL A 357 -17.05 -49.94 81.23
N CYS A 358 -18.12 -49.15 81.38
CA CYS A 358 -18.69 -48.40 80.25
C CYS A 358 -17.96 -47.08 79.91
N LYS A 359 -17.10 -46.55 80.79
CA LYS A 359 -16.26 -45.36 80.46
C LYS A 359 -15.05 -45.70 79.58
N SER A 360 -14.63 -46.97 79.56
CA SER A 360 -13.48 -47.46 78.77
C SER A 360 -13.83 -47.87 77.33
N GLY A 361 -15.10 -48.17 77.03
CA GLY A 361 -15.55 -48.59 75.70
C GLY A 361 -15.53 -47.46 74.67
N MET A 362 -15.99 -46.28 75.05
CA MET A 362 -16.04 -45.10 74.16
C MET A 362 -14.63 -44.68 73.68
N ARG A 363 -13.63 -44.76 74.57
CA ARG A 363 -12.23 -44.48 74.25
C ARG A 363 -11.64 -45.53 73.29
N ARG A 364 -12.02 -46.79 73.46
CA ARG A 364 -11.55 -47.92 72.62
C ARG A 364 -12.15 -47.89 71.20
N VAL A 365 -13.39 -47.41 71.05
CA VAL A 365 -14.02 -47.17 69.74
C VAL A 365 -13.34 -46.01 69.02
N LEU A 366 -13.10 -44.88 69.70
CA LEU A 366 -12.36 -43.73 69.14
C LEU A 366 -10.95 -44.13 68.65
N PHE A 367 -10.19 -44.90 69.43
CA PHE A 367 -8.88 -45.39 69.01
C PHE A 367 -8.95 -46.42 67.87
N ARG A 368 -9.99 -47.27 67.80
CA ARG A 368 -10.19 -48.19 66.67
C ARG A 368 -10.59 -47.46 65.38
N SER A 369 -11.41 -46.41 65.47
CA SER A 369 -11.77 -45.57 64.32
C SER A 369 -10.55 -44.82 63.76
N VAL A 370 -9.70 -44.28 64.64
CA VAL A 370 -8.44 -43.63 64.26
C VAL A 370 -7.46 -44.64 63.65
N ALA A 371 -7.31 -45.83 64.23
CA ALA A 371 -6.45 -46.88 63.69
C ALA A 371 -6.95 -47.46 62.35
N TYR A 372 -8.28 -47.55 62.15
CA TYR A 372 -8.90 -47.99 60.91
C TYR A 372 -8.70 -47.00 59.76
N VAL A 373 -8.84 -45.70 60.04
CA VAL A 373 -8.54 -44.62 59.07
C VAL A 373 -7.05 -44.59 58.71
N ASN A 374 -6.15 -44.89 59.64
CA ASN A 374 -4.71 -44.90 59.39
C ASN A 374 -4.22 -46.14 58.62
N ARG A 375 -4.93 -47.27 58.71
CA ARG A 375 -4.64 -48.49 57.94
C ARG A 375 -5.12 -48.44 56.48
N ASN A 376 -5.95 -47.46 56.10
CA ASN A 376 -6.56 -47.40 54.77
C ASN A 376 -6.06 -46.16 53.96
N PRO A 377 -5.15 -46.31 52.97
CA PRO A 377 -4.43 -45.20 52.34
C PRO A 377 -5.27 -44.17 51.58
N ARG A 378 -6.48 -44.56 51.14
CA ARG A 378 -7.43 -43.67 50.44
C ARG A 378 -8.18 -42.75 51.42
N LEU A 379 -8.65 -43.31 52.54
CA LEU A 379 -9.33 -42.56 53.60
C LEU A 379 -8.37 -41.61 54.33
N ARG A 380 -7.11 -42.00 54.53
CA ARG A 380 -6.07 -41.11 55.06
C ARG A 380 -5.83 -39.89 54.17
N ARG A 381 -5.76 -40.07 52.84
CA ARG A 381 -5.60 -38.96 51.89
C ARG A 381 -6.82 -38.03 51.86
N LEU A 382 -8.03 -38.58 51.93
CA LEU A 382 -9.26 -37.82 52.03
C LEU A 382 -9.32 -37.01 53.34
N ALA A 383 -9.02 -37.65 54.47
CA ALA A 383 -8.99 -37.00 55.78
C ALA A 383 -7.96 -35.87 55.87
N VAL A 384 -6.76 -36.07 55.30
CA VAL A 384 -5.72 -35.01 55.24
C VAL A 384 -6.13 -33.86 54.31
N ARG A 385 -6.82 -34.15 53.19
CA ARG A 385 -7.29 -33.13 52.25
C ARG A 385 -8.44 -32.28 52.85
N VAL A 386 -9.37 -32.92 53.54
CA VAL A 386 -10.47 -32.25 54.26
C VAL A 386 -9.95 -31.45 55.48
N LEU A 387 -9.01 -32.00 56.26
CA LEU A 387 -8.36 -31.28 57.35
C LEU A 387 -7.45 -30.14 56.86
N GLY A 388 -6.95 -30.20 55.61
CA GLY A 388 -6.24 -29.11 54.96
C GLY A 388 -7.16 -27.99 54.47
N ALA A 389 -8.38 -28.33 54.05
CA ALA A 389 -9.41 -27.38 53.61
C ALA A 389 -10.13 -26.66 54.77
N MET A 390 -10.09 -27.21 56.00
CA MET A 390 -10.68 -26.61 57.20
C MET A 390 -9.65 -26.45 58.34
N PRO A 391 -8.82 -25.38 58.32
CA PRO A 391 -7.72 -25.17 59.27
C PRO A 391 -8.16 -25.14 60.74
N GLY A 392 -9.37 -24.65 61.03
CA GLY A 392 -9.92 -24.53 62.38
C GLY A 392 -10.22 -25.87 63.06
N MET A 393 -10.64 -26.89 62.30
CA MET A 393 -10.87 -28.25 62.85
C MET A 393 -9.56 -28.97 63.17
N LYS A 394 -8.54 -28.80 62.31
CA LYS A 394 -7.20 -29.35 62.54
C LYS A 394 -6.57 -28.81 63.83
N GLN A 395 -6.72 -27.51 64.10
CA GLN A 395 -6.21 -26.89 65.32
C GLN A 395 -6.98 -27.33 66.59
N ARG A 396 -8.29 -27.57 66.51
CA ARG A 396 -9.09 -28.12 67.64
C ARG A 396 -8.71 -29.55 67.99
N LEU A 397 -8.46 -30.41 67.01
CA LEU A 397 -8.05 -31.80 67.22
C LEU A 397 -6.63 -31.90 67.81
N VAL A 398 -5.69 -31.09 67.31
CA VAL A 398 -4.33 -31.03 67.86
C VAL A 398 -4.34 -30.49 69.30
N ARG A 399 -5.19 -29.50 69.61
CA ARG A 399 -5.34 -28.92 70.96
C ARG A 399 -5.97 -29.87 71.99
N ILE A 400 -6.70 -30.91 71.54
CA ILE A 400 -7.26 -31.98 72.40
C ILE A 400 -6.24 -33.09 72.66
N VAL A 401 -5.30 -33.33 71.73
CA VAL A 401 -4.31 -34.41 71.82
C VAL A 401 -2.98 -33.96 72.41
N VAL A 402 -2.59 -32.70 72.19
CA VAL A 402 -1.31 -32.12 72.61
C VAL A 402 -1.63 -30.74 73.22
N GLY A 403 -1.49 -30.60 74.54
CA GLY A 403 -1.72 -29.33 75.23
C GLY A 403 -0.95 -28.17 74.59
N ALA A 404 -1.57 -26.99 74.52
CA ALA A 404 -1.08 -25.83 73.76
C ALA A 404 0.28 -25.30 74.25
N PRO A 405 1.07 -24.63 73.37
CA PRO A 405 0.91 -23.18 73.27
C PRO A 405 0.92 -22.60 71.83
N THR A 406 0.53 -21.33 71.79
CA THR A 406 0.27 -20.38 70.70
C THR A 406 1.52 -19.76 70.07
N GLN A 407 1.55 -19.62 68.74
CA GLN A 407 2.29 -18.55 68.04
C GLN A 407 1.63 -18.18 66.70
N SER A 408 1.64 -16.88 66.41
CA SER A 408 1.05 -16.19 65.25
C SER A 408 1.99 -16.18 64.04
N VAL A 409 1.47 -16.49 62.86
CA VAL A 409 2.23 -16.44 61.58
C VAL A 409 2.11 -15.05 60.96
N GLN A 410 3.24 -14.34 60.85
CA GLN A 410 3.42 -13.18 59.98
C GLN A 410 3.46 -13.62 58.50
N ARG A 411 2.81 -12.85 57.61
CA ARG A 411 2.95 -13.00 56.15
C ARG A 411 4.20 -12.27 55.66
N LYS A 412 4.99 -12.94 54.83
CA LYS A 412 6.17 -12.37 54.13
C LYS A 412 5.71 -11.56 52.90
N PRO A 413 6.35 -10.43 52.54
CA PRO A 413 6.06 -9.71 51.30
C PRO A 413 6.55 -10.50 50.08
N ILE A 414 5.88 -10.32 48.94
CA ILE A 414 6.23 -10.93 47.65
C ILE A 414 7.35 -10.10 47.02
N ASP A 415 8.39 -10.78 46.55
CA ASP A 415 9.58 -10.22 45.90
C ASP A 415 9.34 -10.03 44.38
N ASP A 416 9.90 -8.97 43.80
CA ASP A 416 9.49 -8.35 42.52
C ASP A 416 10.16 -8.96 41.25
N ASP A 417 10.83 -10.11 41.38
CA ASP A 417 11.79 -10.61 40.38
C ASP A 417 11.22 -11.58 39.32
N GLY A 418 9.89 -11.67 39.18
CA GLY A 418 9.22 -12.62 38.27
C GLY A 418 8.38 -12.04 37.14
N LEU A 419 8.32 -10.70 36.97
CA LEU A 419 7.35 -10.06 36.09
C LEU A 419 7.91 -9.78 34.68
N THR A 420 7.15 -10.16 33.65
CA THR A 420 7.44 -9.81 32.23
C THR A 420 7.36 -8.28 32.00
N PRO A 421 8.05 -7.72 30.99
CA PRO A 421 8.13 -6.26 30.80
C PRO A 421 6.77 -5.55 30.79
N ARG A 422 5.78 -6.14 30.09
CA ARG A 422 4.40 -5.64 30.04
C ARG A 422 3.67 -5.72 31.37
N ALA A 423 3.91 -6.77 32.16
CA ALA A 423 3.32 -6.95 33.48
C ALA A 423 3.93 -5.97 34.51
N ARG A 424 5.23 -5.66 34.35
CA ARG A 424 5.93 -4.65 35.16
C ARG A 424 5.41 -3.23 34.86
N GLU A 425 5.11 -2.94 33.61
CA GLU A 425 4.52 -1.68 33.16
C GLU A 425 3.10 -1.49 33.72
N ALA A 426 2.27 -2.52 33.63
CA ALA A 426 0.93 -2.53 34.22
C ALA A 426 0.95 -2.43 35.76
N TYR A 427 1.91 -3.09 36.41
CA TYR A 427 2.09 -3.04 37.86
C TYR A 427 2.56 -1.65 38.33
N MET A 428 3.51 -1.03 37.63
CA MET A 428 3.97 0.33 37.92
C MET A 428 2.88 1.38 37.66
N ALA A 429 2.09 1.21 36.59
CA ALA A 429 0.94 2.07 36.31
C ALA A 429 -0.10 1.99 37.45
N LEU A 430 -0.43 0.78 37.91
CA LEU A 430 -1.32 0.59 39.07
C LEU A 430 -0.74 1.14 40.37
N LYS A 431 0.55 0.97 40.61
CA LYS A 431 1.24 1.49 41.80
C LYS A 431 1.27 3.02 41.83
N SER A 432 1.39 3.67 40.68
CA SER A 432 1.36 5.14 40.54
C SER A 432 -0.02 5.73 40.82
N VAL A 433 -1.09 4.99 40.52
CA VAL A 433 -2.49 5.41 40.76
C VAL A 433 -2.92 5.19 42.22
N LEU A 434 -2.25 4.29 42.94
CA LEU A 434 -2.60 3.87 44.30
C LEU A 434 -1.70 4.47 45.41
N ALA A 435 -0.73 5.32 45.07
CA ALA A 435 0.11 5.99 46.07
C ALA A 435 -0.61 7.23 46.64
N PRO A 436 -0.91 7.28 47.96
CA PRO A 436 -1.43 8.48 48.60
C PRO A 436 -0.34 9.55 48.66
N GLU A 437 -0.67 10.78 48.27
CA GLU A 437 0.15 11.96 48.56
C GLU A 437 0.47 12.01 50.06
N THR A 438 1.73 11.80 50.39
CA THR A 438 2.36 11.93 51.71
C THR A 438 3.76 12.46 51.43
N GLY A 439 4.25 13.59 51.96
CA GLY A 439 3.71 14.66 52.81
C GLY A 439 4.53 15.92 52.49
N ASP A 440 4.01 17.11 52.79
CA ASP A 440 4.22 17.86 54.06
C ASP A 440 5.47 18.76 54.05
N ILE A 441 5.20 20.05 54.27
CA ILE A 441 5.84 20.93 55.27
C ILE A 441 7.38 20.97 55.22
N GLU A 442 7.93 21.92 54.45
CA GLU A 442 8.61 23.14 54.94
C GLU A 442 8.85 24.12 53.79
#